data_AF-A0A963WDE8-F1
#
_entry.id   AF-A0A963WDE8-F1
#
_cell.length_a   1.000
_cell.length_b   1.000
_cell.length_c   1.000
_cell.angle_alpha   90.00
_cell.angle_beta   90.00
_cell.angle_gamma   90.00
#
_symmetry.space_group_name_H-M   'P 1'
#
loop_
_entity.id
_entity.type
_entity.pdbx_description
1 polymer ?
#
loop_
_entity_poly.entity_id
_entity_poly.type
_entity_poly.pdbx_seq_one_letter_code
_entity_poly.pdbx_strand_id
1 'polypeptide(L)' 'QAAFAQAGTDVPHVKVEDGPGRRLGRSYGVRLWPTLVFLRDGVEVERLVRPQGAAEIAQALGRISDA' A
#
# COMPACT_ATOMS: atom_id res chain seq x y z
N GLN A 1 -1.97 8.90 8.91
CA GLN A 1 -0.70 9.57 8.52
C GLN A 1 0.51 9.07 9.32
N ALA A 2 0.38 8.69 10.59
CA ALA A 2 1.52 8.29 11.44
C ALA A 2 2.32 7.05 10.97
N ALA A 3 1.68 6.06 10.34
CA ALA A 3 2.38 4.84 9.90
C ALA A 3 3.33 5.08 8.71
N PHE A 4 2.89 5.87 7.73
CA PHE A 4 3.68 6.19 6.53
C PHE A 4 4.81 7.18 6.81
N ALA A 5 4.74 7.94 7.91
CA ALA A 5 5.80 8.86 8.32
C ALA A 5 7.04 8.14 8.88
N GLN A 6 6.88 6.91 9.39
CA GLN A 6 7.95 6.13 10.03
C GLN A 6 8.82 5.36 9.02
N ALA A 7 8.33 5.13 7.81
CA ALA A 7 9.02 4.35 6.77
C ALA A 7 10.08 5.13 5.97
N GLY A 8 10.29 6.41 6.30
CA GLY A 8 11.16 7.28 5.51
C GLY A 8 10.43 7.95 4.35
N THR A 9 10.97 9.09 3.94
CA THR A 9 10.43 9.97 2.89
C THR A 9 10.48 9.37 1.48
N ASP A 10 11.11 8.21 1.30
CA ASP A 10 11.55 7.72 -0.01
C ASP A 10 10.56 6.78 -0.70
N VAL A 11 9.49 6.36 -0.02
CA VAL A 11 8.43 5.54 -0.61
C VAL A 11 7.22 6.41 -0.98
N PRO A 12 6.94 6.64 -2.27
CA PRO A 12 5.77 7.41 -2.69
C PRO A 12 4.46 6.72 -2.27
N HIS A 13 3.61 7.44 -1.55
CA HIS A 13 2.28 6.95 -1.18
C HIS A 13 1.20 7.58 -2.07
N VAL A 14 0.64 6.77 -2.97
CA VAL A 14 -0.46 7.18 -3.85
C VAL A 14 -1.79 6.75 -3.24
N LYS A 15 -2.60 7.72 -2.83
CA LYS A 15 -3.99 7.46 -2.42
C LYS A 15 -4.87 7.34 -3.65
N VAL A 16 -5.60 6.24 -3.73
CA VAL A 16 -6.45 5.94 -4.87
C VAL A 16 -7.86 5.74 -4.38
N GLU A 17 -8.78 6.53 -4.94
CA GLU A 17 -10.20 6.25 -4.84
C GLU A 17 -10.58 5.10 -5.78
N ASP A 18 -11.21 4.07 -5.23
CA ASP A 18 -11.80 2.96 -5.98
C ASP A 18 -13.32 3.08 -5.92
N GLY A 19 -13.92 3.17 -7.10
CA GLY A 19 -15.31 3.54 -7.27
C GLY A 19 -15.71 3.51 -8.76
N PRO A 20 -16.97 3.86 -9.09
CA PRO A 20 -17.44 3.93 -10.46
C PRO A 20 -16.49 4.76 -11.33
N GLY A 21 -16.06 4.21 -12.48
CA GLY A 21 -15.11 4.87 -13.38
C GLY A 21 -13.63 4.79 -12.99
N ARG A 22 -13.28 4.38 -11.76
CA ARG A 22 -11.90 4.18 -11.30
C ARG A 22 -11.58 2.69 -11.33
N ARG A 23 -10.66 2.26 -12.21
CA ARG A 23 -10.39 0.82 -12.45
C ARG A 23 -9.25 0.24 -11.63
N LEU A 24 -8.40 1.09 -11.05
CA LEU A 24 -7.10 0.64 -10.52
C LEU A 24 -7.25 -0.45 -9.45
N GLY A 25 -8.16 -0.29 -8.49
CA GLY A 25 -8.42 -1.32 -7.47
C GLY A 25 -8.81 -2.67 -8.09
N ARG A 26 -9.65 -2.66 -9.13
CA ARG A 26 -10.04 -3.87 -9.88
C ARG A 26 -8.89 -4.47 -10.68
N SER A 27 -8.01 -3.66 -11.26
CA SER A 27 -6.81 -4.15 -11.96
C SER A 27 -5.84 -4.90 -11.02
N TYR A 28 -5.80 -4.52 -9.73
CA TYR A 28 -5.06 -5.23 -8.68
C TYR A 28 -5.91 -6.28 -7.93
N GLY A 29 -7.14 -6.58 -8.38
CA GLY A 29 -8.02 -7.56 -7.73
C GLY A 29 -8.37 -7.23 -6.27
N VAL A 30 -8.39 -5.94 -5.90
CA VAL A 30 -8.81 -5.49 -4.57
C VAL A 30 -10.31 -5.75 -4.41
N ARG A 31 -10.67 -6.52 -3.37
CA ARG A 31 -12.06 -6.88 -3.05
C ARG A 31 -12.51 -6.39 -1.68
N LEU A 32 -11.57 -6.19 -0.75
CA LEU A 32 -11.83 -5.78 0.61
C LEU A 32 -11.15 -4.43 0.87
N TRP A 33 -11.89 -3.50 1.45
CA TRP A 33 -11.39 -2.18 1.82
C TRP A 33 -11.20 -2.08 3.33
N PRO A 34 -10.15 -1.38 3.83
CA PRO A 34 -9.03 -0.80 3.07
C PRO A 34 -7.99 -1.85 2.64
N THR A 35 -7.34 -1.68 1.48
CA THR A 35 -6.18 -2.49 1.05
C THR A 35 -5.02 -1.59 0.67
N LEU A 36 -3.79 -1.97 1.08
CA LEU A 36 -2.54 -1.36 0.63
C LEU A 36 -1.82 -2.34 -0.28
N VAL A 37 -1.40 -1.88 -1.45
CA VAL A 37 -0.60 -2.63 -2.42
C VAL A 37 0.78 -1.98 -2.47
N PHE A 38 1.82 -2.78 -2.28
CA PHE A 38 3.21 -2.32 -2.22
C PHE A 38 3.88 -2.71 -3.53
N LEU A 39 4.45 -1.72 -4.22
CA LEU A 39 5.03 -1.89 -5.54
C LEU A 39 6.53 -1.61 -5.49
N ARG A 40 7.29 -2.41 -6.24
CA ARG A 40 8.70 -2.16 -6.57
C ARG A 40 8.86 -2.34 -8.08
N ASP A 41 9.40 -1.33 -8.75
CA ASP A 41 9.57 -1.32 -10.22
C ASP A 41 8.27 -1.64 -10.99
N GLY A 42 7.13 -1.19 -10.44
CA GLY A 42 5.80 -1.44 -11.02
C GLY A 42 5.20 -2.83 -10.76
N VAL A 43 5.90 -3.69 -10.01
CA VAL A 43 5.45 -5.04 -9.66
C VAL A 43 4.97 -5.08 -8.22
N GLU A 44 3.83 -5.73 -7.97
CA GLU A 44 3.33 -6.01 -6.62
C GLU A 44 4.24 -7.00 -5.90
N VAL A 45 4.84 -6.56 -4.80
CA VAL A 45 5.73 -7.35 -3.96
C VAL A 45 5.11 -7.72 -2.62
N GLU A 46 4.13 -6.93 -2.15
CA GLU A 46 3.42 -7.19 -0.90
C GLU A 46 2.03 -6.54 -0.91
N ARG A 47 1.12 -7.07 -0.09
CA ARG A 47 -0.23 -6.54 0.11
C ARG A 47 -0.67 -6.68 1.55
N LEU A 48 -1.28 -5.63 2.09
CA LEU A 48 -1.99 -5.66 3.37
C LEU A 48 -3.48 -5.45 3.14
N VAL A 49 -4.30 -6.38 3.63
CA VAL A 49 -5.77 -6.33 3.51
C VAL A 49 -6.37 -6.05 4.87
N ARG A 50 -7.10 -4.94 4.97
CA ARG A 50 -7.68 -4.41 6.22
C ARG A 50 -6.67 -4.36 7.37
N PRO A 51 -5.51 -3.69 7.18
CA PRO A 51 -4.50 -3.58 8.22
C PRO A 51 -5.10 -2.97 9.50
N GLN A 52 -4.74 -3.55 10.65
CA GLN A 52 -5.36 -3.19 11.93
C GLN A 52 -4.55 -2.17 12.73
N GLY A 53 -3.30 -1.88 12.31
CA GLY A 53 -2.43 -0.99 13.05
C GLY A 53 -1.23 -0.50 12.25
N ALA A 54 -0.58 0.52 12.79
CA ALA A 54 0.58 1.17 12.16
C ALA A 54 1.80 0.25 12.06
N ALA A 55 1.97 -0.70 13.00
CA ALA A 55 3.12 -1.60 13.03
C ALA A 55 3.19 -2.51 11.79
N GLU A 56 2.06 -3.08 11.37
CA GLU A 56 1.98 -3.93 10.18
C GLU A 56 2.35 -3.16 8.91
N ILE A 57 1.85 -1.92 8.79
CA ILE A 57 2.17 -1.02 7.68
C ILE A 57 3.66 -0.65 7.68
N ALA A 58 4.23 -0.31 8.84
CA ALA A 58 5.65 0.04 8.96
C ALA A 58 6.57 -1.14 8.59
N GLN A 59 6.22 -2.36 9.00
CA GLN A 59 6.98 -3.57 8.64
C GLN A 59 6.96 -3.83 7.13
N ALA A 60 5.80 -3.71 6.48
CA ALA A 60 5.67 -3.85 5.04
C ALA A 60 6.46 -2.76 4.28
N LEU A 61 6.43 -1.53 4.78
CA LEU A 61 7.21 -0.44 4.20
C LEU A 61 8.73 -0.69 4.29
N GLY A 62 9.24 -1.17 5.43
CA GLY A 62 10.66 -1.52 5.58
C GLY A 62 11.12 -2.60 4.58
N ARG A 63 10.25 -3.56 4.25
CA ARG A 63 10.56 -4.58 3.23
C ARG A 63 10.71 -4.01 1.82
N ILE A 64 10.09 -2.87 1.53
CA ILE A 64 10.13 -2.25 0.19
C ILE A 64 11.05 -1.03 0.09
N SER A 65 11.55 -0.49 1.20
CA SER A 65 12.55 0.61 1.19
C SER A 65 13.98 0.10 1.13
N ASP A 66 14.28 -1.06 1.72
CA ASP A 66 15.66 -1.48 2.03
C ASP A 66 16.26 -2.49 1.03
N ALA A 67 15.84 -2.47 -0.24
CA ALA A 67 16.47 -3.27 -1.30
C ALA A 67 16.86 -2.42 -2.50
#